data_AF-A0A6I2FTH0-F1
#
_entry.id   AF-A0A6I2FTH0-F1
#
_cell.length_a   1.000
_cell.length_b   1.000
_cell.length_c   1.000
_cell.angle_alpha   90.00
_cell.angle_beta   90.00
_cell.angle_gamma   90.00
#
_symmetry.space_group_name_H-M   'P 1'
#
loop_
_entity.id
_entity.type
_entity.pdbx_description
1 polymer ?
#
loop_
_entity_poly.entity_id
_entity_poly.type
_entity_poly.pdbx_seq_one_letter_code
_entity_poly.pdbx_strand_id
1 'polypeptide(L)' 'MNSHPPERVWFKSSRSEGSKQCVEVFLGDGLVGVRDSKDDGTGPELWFPDDVWTSFLESGIWKA' A
#
# COMPACT_ATOMS: atom_id res chain seq x y z
N MET A 1 -0.22 4.10 16.87
CA MET A 1 -0.42 3.63 15.48
C MET A 1 -1.37 2.44 15.56
N ASN A 2 -2.48 2.46 14.82
CA ASN A 2 -3.45 1.38 14.86
C ASN A 2 -2.76 0.08 14.40
N SER A 3 -2.84 -0.95 15.24
CA SER A 3 -2.30 -2.29 14.99
C SER A 3 -3.05 -3.05 13.89
N HIS A 4 -4.14 -2.46 13.36
CA HIS A 4 -4.97 -3.02 12.31
C HIS A 4 -5.18 -1.95 11.22
N PRO A 5 -4.71 -2.17 9.99
CA PRO A 5 -5.04 -1.29 8.88
C PRO A 5 -6.55 -1.39 8.59
N PRO A 6 -7.19 -0.29 8.15
CA PRO A 6 -8.59 -0.35 7.76
C PRO A 6 -8.76 -1.16 6.48
N GLU A 7 -9.79 -2.01 6.44
CA GLU A 7 -10.12 -2.84 5.28
C GLU A 7 -11.02 -2.07 4.30
N ARG A 8 -10.89 -2.38 3.01
CA ARG A 8 -11.70 -1.85 1.90
C ARG A 8 -11.75 -0.32 1.79
N VAL A 9 -10.73 0.36 2.28
CA VAL A 9 -10.55 1.81 2.12
C VAL A 9 -9.07 2.12 1.89
N TRP A 10 -8.80 3.22 1.18
CA TRP A 10 -7.45 3.75 1.05
C TRP A 10 -6.98 4.34 2.37
N PHE A 11 -5.78 3.98 2.80
CA PHE A 11 -5.14 4.56 3.98
C PHE A 11 -3.67 4.84 3.72
N LYS A 12 -3.18 5.93 4.31
CA LYS A 12 -1.78 6.29 4.24
C LYS A 12 -0.92 5.29 5.00
N SER A 13 0.15 4.81 4.37
CA SER A 13 1.10 3.90 5.02
C SER A 13 1.82 4.58 6.19
N SER A 14 2.06 3.82 7.26
CA SER A 14 2.90 4.28 8.38
C SER A 14 4.36 4.48 7.99
N ARG A 15 4.81 3.89 6.89
CA ARG A 15 6.17 4.05 6.34
C ARG A 15 6.34 5.31 5.48
N SER A 16 5.29 6.12 5.35
CA SER A 16 5.33 7.39 4.63
C SER A 16 5.80 8.56 5.50
N GLU A 17 6.81 8.34 6.35
CA GLU A 17 7.38 9.40 7.19
C GLU A 17 8.15 10.41 6.33
N GLY A 18 7.93 11.70 6.59
CA GLY A 18 8.49 12.80 5.81
C GLY A 18 7.68 13.22 4.58
N SER A 19 8.06 14.34 3.97
CA SER A 19 7.28 15.02 2.91
C SER A 19 7.49 14.48 1.49
N LYS A 20 8.30 13.42 1.29
CA LYS A 20 8.80 13.09 -0.05
C LYS A 20 8.42 11.72 -0.59
N GLN A 21 7.98 10.75 0.21
CA GLN A 21 7.71 9.38 -0.26
C GLN A 21 6.42 8.84 0.38
N CYS A 22 5.28 9.38 -0.05
CA CYS A 22 3.99 9.08 0.54
C CYS A 22 3.23 8.07 -0.33
N VAL A 23 2.76 6.98 0.28
CA VAL A 23 1.95 5.96 -0.41
C VAL A 23 0.67 5.70 0.38
N GLU A 24 -0.42 5.48 -0.36
CA GLU A 24 -1.66 4.92 0.17
C GLU A 24 -1.80 3.46 -0.25
N VAL A 25 -2.41 2.68 0.63
CA VAL A 25 -2.64 1.25 0.43
C VAL A 25 -4.13 0.96 0.59
N PHE A 26 -4.64 0.05 -0.23
CA PHE A 26 -5.96 -0.57 -0.08
C PHE A 26 -5.78 -2.06 0.18
N LEU A 27 -6.49 -2.60 1.17
CA LEU A 27 -6.51 -4.03 1.48
C LEU A 27 -7.95 -4.52 1.48
N GLY A 28 -8.30 -5.44 0.60
CA GLY A 28 -9.65 -6.00 0.55
C GLY A 28 -9.91 -6.79 -0.71
N ASP A 29 -10.96 -7.63 -0.68
CA ASP A 29 -11.47 -8.34 -1.86
C ASP A 29 -10.43 -9.22 -2.59
N GLY A 30 -9.44 -9.74 -1.86
CA GLY A 30 -8.34 -10.54 -2.44
C GLY A 30 -7.32 -9.72 -3.23
N LEU A 31 -7.34 -8.39 -3.06
CA LEU A 31 -6.50 -7.44 -3.78
C LEU A 31 -5.76 -6.50 -2.83
N VAL A 32 -4.62 -6.04 -3.31
CA VAL A 32 -3.81 -4.98 -2.70
C VAL A 32 -3.64 -3.86 -3.71
N GLY A 33 -4.12 -2.67 -3.35
CA GLY A 33 -3.97 -1.45 -4.13
C GLY A 33 -2.83 -0.59 -3.60
N VAL A 34 -2.03 0.02 -4.47
CA VAL A 34 -0.96 0.96 -4.11
C VAL A 34 -1.01 2.19 -5.03
N ARG A 35 -0.94 3.39 -4.45
CA ARG A 35 -0.85 4.66 -5.20
C ARG A 35 -0.04 5.72 -4.45
N ASP A 36 0.41 6.75 -5.16
CA ASP A 36 1.09 7.89 -4.55
C ASP A 36 0.06 8.78 -3.82
N SER A 37 0.28 9.07 -2.53
CA SER A 37 -0.65 9.91 -1.78
C SER A 37 -0.71 11.36 -2.28
N LYS A 38 0.32 11.83 -3.00
CA LYS A 38 0.45 13.23 -3.41
C LYS A 38 -0.41 13.57 -4.62
N ASP A 39 -0.91 12.57 -5.33
CA ASP A 39 -1.82 12.78 -6.46
C ASP A 39 -3.29 12.93 -5.98
N ASP A 40 -3.53 13.09 -4.68
CA ASP A 40 -4.85 13.34 -4.07
C ASP A 40 -5.94 12.36 -4.54
N GLY A 41 -5.56 11.10 -4.77
CA GLY A 41 -6.46 10.04 -5.24
C GLY A 41 -6.83 10.11 -6.72
N THR A 42 -6.17 10.96 -7.50
CA THR A 42 -6.34 11.07 -8.97
C THR A 42 -5.20 10.40 -9.75
N GLY A 43 -4.15 9.99 -9.05
CA GLY A 43 -3.00 9.30 -9.61
C GLY A 43 -3.28 7.85 -10.04
N PRO A 44 -2.37 7.24 -10.81
CA PRO A 44 -2.50 5.85 -11.23
C PRO A 44 -2.48 4.90 -10.02
N GLU A 45 -3.31 3.85 -10.11
CA GLU A 45 -3.41 2.80 -9.09
C GLU A 45 -2.78 1.51 -9.61
N LEU A 46 -1.91 0.91 -8.80
CA LEU A 46 -1.36 -0.42 -9.05
C LEU A 46 -2.14 -1.43 -8.21
N TRP A 47 -2.63 -2.48 -8.85
CA TRP A 47 -3.43 -3.52 -8.23
C TRP A 47 -2.76 -4.88 -8.33
N PHE A 48 -2.67 -5.59 -7.21
CA PHE A 48 -2.03 -6.89 -7.10
C PHE A 48 -2.98 -7.89 -6.45
N PRO A 49 -3.01 -9.16 -6.91
CA PRO A 49 -3.55 -10.26 -6.12
C PRO A 49 -2.85 -10.39 -4.76
N ASP A 50 -3.59 -10.83 -3.75
CA ASP A 50 -3.09 -10.99 -2.38
C ASP A 50 -1.95 -12.02 -2.26
N ASP A 51 -2.01 -13.11 -3.02
CA ASP A 51 -0.98 -14.15 -3.09
C ASP A 51 0.34 -13.64 -3.69
N VAL A 52 0.25 -12.83 -4.76
CA VAL A 52 1.41 -12.17 -5.38
C VAL A 52 2.02 -11.15 -4.43
N TRP A 53 1.19 -10.34 -3.75
CA TRP A 53 1.67 -9.37 -2.77
C TRP A 53 2.37 -10.06 -1.59
N THR A 54 1.82 -11.16 -1.10
CA THR A 54 2.43 -11.98 -0.04
C THR A 54 3.78 -12.53 -0.48
N SER A 55 3.85 -13.10 -1.69
CA SER A 55 5.10 -13.62 -2.27
C SER A 55 6.17 -12.53 -2.39
N PHE A 56 5.78 -11.32 -2.80
CA PHE A 56 6.67 -10.16 -2.85
C PHE A 56 7.23 -9.81 -1.46
N LEU A 57 6.38 -9.77 -0.43
CA LEU A 57 6.81 -9.47 0.94
C LEU A 57 7.78 -10.54 1.48
N GLU A 58 7.49 -11.81 1.25
CA GLU A 58 8.31 -12.95 1.68
C GLU A 58 9.66 -13.01 0.98
N SER A 59 9.72 -12.60 -0.29
CA SER A 59 10.97 -12.59 -1.07
C SER A 59 12.07 -11.71 -0.45
N GLY A 60 11.69 -10.70 0.35
CA GLY A 60 12.62 -9.79 1.02
C GLY A 60 13.38 -8.84 0.09
N ILE A 61 13.06 -8.79 -1.20
CA ILE A 61 13.74 -7.91 -2.18
C ILE A 61 13.61 -6.41 -1.86
N TRP A 62 12.60 -6.05 -1.05
CA TRP A 62 12.34 -4.67 -0.61
C TRP A 62 13.23 -4.21 0.55
N LYS A 63 14.05 -5.10 1.13
CA LYS A 63 14.90 -4.80 2.31
C LYS A 63 16.25 -4.15 1.99
N ALA A 64 16.47 -3.70 0.74
CA ALA A 64 17.72 -3.07 0.31
C ALA A 64 18.01 -1.75 1.06
#